data_AF-A0A851GB31-F1
#
_entry.id   AF-A0A851GB31-F1
#
_cell.length_a   1.000
_cell.length_b   1.000
_cell.length_c   1.000
_cell.angle_alpha   90.00
_cell.angle_beta   90.00
_cell.angle_gamma   90.00
#
_symmetry.space_group_name_H-M   'P 1'
#
loop_
_entity.id
_entity.type
_entity.pdbx_description
1 polymer ?
#
loop_
_entity_poly.entity_id
_entity_poly.type
_entity_poly.pdbx_seq_one_letter_code
_entity_poly.pdbx_strand_id
1 'polypeptide(L)' 'MKDELAKRLKVCTRKVELMVNAGEIPAIKIGTAVRFNWEKVLEALEANQAA' A
#
# COMPACT_ATOMS: atom_id res chain seq x y z
N MET A 1 4.07 7.74 -3.87
CA MET A 1 5.28 6.87 -3.79
C MET A 1 5.23 6.06 -2.48
N LYS A 2 6.16 5.13 -2.21
CA LYS A 2 6.14 4.27 -0.99
C LYS A 2 6.27 5.08 0.31
N ASP A 3 7.15 6.07 0.29
CA ASP A 3 7.37 7.05 1.36
C ASP A 3 6.11 7.89 1.66
N GLU A 4 5.41 8.34 0.64
CA GLU A 4 4.17 9.09 0.78
C GLU A 4 3.07 8.24 1.41
N LEU A 5 2.92 6.99 0.96
CA LEU A 5 1.93 6.06 1.53
C LEU A 5 2.27 5.72 2.98
N ALA A 6 3.55 5.49 3.27
CA ALA A 6 4.04 5.23 4.64
C ALA A 6 3.70 6.39 5.59
N LYS A 7 3.89 7.65 5.16
CA LYS A 7 3.51 8.84 5.94
C LYS A 7 2.00 8.91 6.17
N ARG A 8 1.18 8.65 5.14
CA ARG A 8 -0.29 8.66 5.26
C ARG A 8 -0.81 7.60 6.24
N LEU A 9 -0.27 6.38 6.15
CA LEU A 9 -0.64 5.26 7.02
C LEU A 9 0.04 5.30 8.40
N LYS A 10 0.96 6.24 8.65
CA LYS A 10 1.80 6.31 9.86
C LYS A 10 2.55 5.00 10.15
N VAL A 11 3.04 4.33 9.10
CA VAL A 11 3.85 3.12 9.19
C VAL A 11 5.23 3.33 8.57
N CYS A 12 6.18 2.43 8.82
CA CYS A 12 7.46 2.46 8.15
C CYS A 12 7.33 2.01 6.67
N THR A 13 8.21 2.51 5.80
CA THR A 13 8.28 2.11 4.38
C THR A 13 8.43 0.61 4.23
N ARG A 14 9.17 -0.04 5.14
CA ARG A 14 9.32 -1.50 5.17
C ARG A 14 8.00 -2.22 5.37
N LYS A 15 7.10 -1.72 6.22
CA LYS A 15 5.77 -2.30 6.42
C LYS A 15 4.91 -2.19 5.17
N VAL A 16 4.97 -1.04 4.47
CA VAL A 16 4.30 -0.87 3.17
C VAL A 16 4.80 -1.91 2.16
N GLU A 17 6.10 -2.17 2.10
CA GLU A 17 6.63 -3.21 1.22
C GLU A 17 6.15 -4.62 1.56
N LEU A 18 6.08 -4.93 2.86
CA LEU A 18 5.54 -6.20 3.32
C LEU A 18 4.07 -6.34 2.93
N MET A 19 3.25 -5.30 3.11
CA MET A 19 1.85 -5.29 2.70
C MET A 19 1.69 -5.48 1.18
N VAL A 20 2.53 -4.83 0.37
CA VAL A 20 2.52 -5.03 -1.09
C VAL A 20 2.93 -6.46 -1.46
N ASN A 21 3.97 -7.00 -0.82
CA ASN A 21 4.45 -8.35 -1.10
C ASN A 21 3.49 -9.44 -0.62
N ALA A 22 2.77 -9.19 0.47
CA ALA A 22 1.72 -10.05 0.99
C ALA A 22 0.43 -9.97 0.16
N GLY A 23 0.33 -9.03 -0.77
CA GLY A 23 -0.89 -8.78 -1.56
C GLY A 23 -2.00 -8.07 -0.78
N GLU A 24 -1.69 -7.51 0.40
CA GLU A 24 -2.65 -6.81 1.25
C GLU A 24 -3.06 -5.45 0.67
N ILE A 25 -2.18 -4.79 -0.09
CA ILE A 25 -2.47 -3.50 -0.72
C ILE A 25 -2.10 -3.48 -2.21
N PRO A 26 -2.93 -2.85 -3.06
CA PRO A 26 -2.66 -2.76 -4.50
C PRO A 26 -1.54 -1.76 -4.78
N ALA A 27 -0.57 -2.18 -5.60
CA ALA A 27 0.54 -1.35 -6.06
C ALA A 27 0.56 -1.25 -7.58
N ILE A 28 0.67 -0.03 -8.11
CA ILE A 28 0.80 0.23 -9.54
C ILE A 28 2.29 0.41 -9.85
N LYS A 29 2.89 -0.57 -10.56
CA LYS A 29 4.29 -0.51 -10.99
C LYS A 29 4.38 0.06 -12.40
N ILE A 30 5.13 1.15 -12.57
CA ILE A 30 5.40 1.80 -13.87
C ILE A 30 6.92 1.90 -14.01
N GLY A 31 7.53 0.97 -14.73
CA GLY A 31 8.98 0.84 -14.79
C GLY A 31 9.58 0.63 -13.40
N THR A 32 10.48 1.53 -12.98
CA THR A 32 11.09 1.54 -11.63
C THR A 32 10.24 2.26 -10.59
N ALA A 33 9.20 3.00 -11.00
CA ALA A 33 8.35 3.77 -10.10
C ALA A 33 7.19 2.92 -9.55
N VAL A 34 6.91 3.09 -8.26
CA VAL A 34 5.73 2.49 -7.60
C VAL A 34 4.77 3.59 -7.18
N ARG A 35 3.53 3.49 -7.65
CA ARG A 35 2.41 4.39 -7.34
C ARG A 35 1.33 3.62 -6.59
N PHE A 36 0.54 4.36 -5.81
CA PHE A 36 -0.54 3.83 -5.00
C PHE A 36 -1.76 4.71 -5.22
N ASN A 37 -2.90 4.09 -5.50
CA ASN A 37 -4.18 4.79 -5.44
C ASN A 37 -4.71 4.67 -4.00
N TRP A 38 -4.90 5.82 -3.35
CA TRP A 38 -5.31 5.87 -1.96
C TRP A 38 -6.66 5.19 -1.70
N GLU A 39 -7.66 5.42 -2.56
CA GLU A 39 -9.00 4.84 -2.41
C GLU A 39 -8.95 3.31 -2.47
N LYS A 40 -8.19 2.76 -3.43
CA LYS A 40 -7.99 1.32 -3.57
C LYS A 40 -7.18 0.70 -2.45
N VAL A 41 -6.24 1.45 -1.86
CA VAL A 41 -5.51 1.00 -0.67
C VAL A 41 -6.45 0.91 0.54
N LEU A 42 -7.32 1.90 0.75
CA LEU A 42 -8.32 1.85 1.82
C LEU A 42 -9.30 0.69 1.62
N GLU A 43 -9.84 0.53 0.42
CA GLU A 43 -10.76 -0.58 0.07
C GLU A 43 -10.12 -1.95 0.39
N ALA A 44 -8.84 -2.14 0.05
CA ALA A 44 -8.11 -3.37 0.33
C ALA A 44 -7.84 -3.58 1.84
N LEU A 45 -7.54 -2.50 2.58
CA LEU A 45 -7.34 -2.57 4.03
C LEU A 45 -8.64 -2.86 4.79
N GLU A 46 -9.76 -2.25 4.36
CA GLU A 46 -11.09 -2.54 4.91
C GLU A 46 -11.50 -3.99 4.63
N ALA A 47 -11.28 -4.47 3.41
CA ALA A 47 -11.55 -5.87 3.06
C ALA A 47 -10.74 -6.86 3.91
N ASN A 48 -9.46 -6.55 4.21
CA ASN A 48 -8.60 -7.39 5.05
C ASN A 48 -8.93 -7.32 6.55
N GLN A 49 -9.61 -6.26 7.02
CA GLN A 49 -10.08 -6.18 8.41
C GLN A 49 -11.44 -6.84 8.63
N ALA A 50 -12.22 -7.03 7.56
CA ALA A 50 -13.53 -7.66 7.59
C ALA A 50 -13.49 -9.19 7.44
N ALA A 51 -12.30 -9.78 7.23
CA ALA A 51 -12.05 -11.22 7.12
C ALA A 51 -11.44 -11.78 8.41
#